data_AF-A0A8J7NB95-F1
#
_entry.id   AF-A0A8J7NB95-F1
#
_cell.length_a   1.000
_cell.length_b   1.000
_cell.length_c   1.000
_cell.angle_alpha   90.00
_cell.angle_beta   90.00
_cell.angle_gamma   90.00
#
_symmetry.space_group_name_H-M   'P 1'
#
loop_
_entity.id
_entity.type
_entity.pdbx_description
1 polymer ?
#
loop_
_entity_poly.entity_id
_entity_poly.type
_entity_poly.pdbx_seq_one_letter_code
_entity_poly.pdbx_strand_id
1 'polypeptide(L)'
;FHGTPKDFFDLVADSRRAETGNGSGSGGSSLRVASIDMGGGTTDLMILRHDIAPGTQEVIKPQQVFREGFRLAGDDILKELVENCLLPQLSRHLAGLGVARPEAILADLFGGDVEAMSQRDRTLRGQLVAQIFARAAIGLLRRYEQGETDPAVLGDLLAGVEVIARPAIAHFEAAVQQRGGVACDLLAMPVTMNMDEIERLIEGLVGPMVRDLCDLVRAYDCDILLLSGRPSQYAVIRRLILSSMPVPANRIIPMGSYRVGNWYPFRSSDFRIFDPKTTAVVGAMLCHTCSQSVGNMTLKTDGMKMKSTARFIGAMSENGQITAENVLLDNVDLDTGRGVDEFQLKLASPTFIGFRQLPIPRWRASPLYFVSFARPENLRKVSLPLTVTFVRAEPAEGREQQAMEDFSVDDVVDAGGEPLGRAAVKYRLQTMQIENQTEAGYWLDTGVLQVKLG
;
A
#
# COMPACT_ATOMS: atom_id res chain seq x y z
N PHE A 1 33.15 15.15 0.56
CA PHE A 1 33.69 14.45 -0.61
C PHE A 1 34.06 15.38 -1.78
N HIS A 2 34.16 16.71 -1.63
CA HIS A 2 34.67 17.64 -2.67
C HIS A 2 34.13 17.46 -4.12
N GLY A 3 32.93 16.90 -4.30
CA GLY A 3 32.36 16.61 -5.63
C GLY A 3 32.82 15.28 -6.25
N THR A 4 33.37 14.34 -5.47
CA THR A 4 33.81 13.02 -5.94
C THR A 4 32.89 11.91 -5.40
N PRO A 5 31.86 11.49 -6.16
CA PRO A 5 30.99 10.37 -5.80
C PRO A 5 31.72 9.07 -5.45
N LYS A 6 32.81 8.75 -6.15
CA LYS A 6 33.60 7.54 -5.92
C LYS A 6 34.09 7.43 -4.46
N ASP A 7 34.63 8.50 -3.90
CA ASP A 7 35.13 8.50 -2.51
C ASP A 7 34.01 8.25 -1.49
N PHE A 8 32.80 8.74 -1.78
CA PHE A 8 31.63 8.44 -0.96
C PHE A 8 31.25 6.97 -1.06
N PHE A 9 31.25 6.40 -2.27
CA PHE A 9 30.91 4.99 -2.47
C PHE A 9 31.94 4.08 -1.80
N ASP A 10 33.23 4.35 -1.94
CA ASP A 10 34.30 3.56 -1.31
C ASP A 10 34.26 3.61 0.23
N LEU A 11 33.81 4.73 0.80
CA LEU A 11 33.64 4.86 2.26
C LEU A 11 32.39 4.14 2.78
N VAL A 12 31.32 4.12 1.97
CA VAL A 12 29.99 3.71 2.43
C VAL A 12 29.63 2.29 2.06
N ALA A 13 30.01 1.86 0.86
CA ALA A 13 29.74 0.52 0.38
C ALA A 13 30.40 -0.53 1.27
N ASP A 14 29.68 -1.59 1.56
CA ASP A 14 30.22 -2.70 2.33
C ASP A 14 31.24 -3.48 1.50
N SER A 15 32.47 -3.57 2.01
CA SER A 15 33.58 -4.29 1.38
C SER A 15 33.31 -5.80 1.23
N ARG A 16 32.34 -6.36 1.95
CA ARG A 16 31.93 -7.78 1.84
C ARG A 16 31.47 -8.20 0.44
N ARG A 17 31.02 -7.25 -0.40
CA ARG A 17 30.60 -7.55 -1.79
C ARG A 17 31.73 -7.83 -2.77
N ALA A 18 32.96 -7.39 -2.46
CA ALA A 18 34.10 -7.64 -3.33
C ALA A 18 34.47 -9.14 -3.38
N GLU A 19 34.03 -9.95 -2.40
CA GLU A 19 34.48 -11.33 -2.22
C GLU A 19 33.54 -12.40 -2.81
N THR A 20 32.27 -12.10 -3.11
CA THR A 20 31.26 -13.12 -3.49
C THR A 20 30.90 -13.18 -4.99
N GLY A 21 31.50 -12.34 -5.83
CA GLY A 21 31.19 -12.27 -7.27
C GLY A 21 32.00 -13.21 -8.15
N ASN A 22 31.50 -14.43 -8.41
CA ASN A 22 31.89 -15.22 -9.59
C ASN A 22 31.29 -14.59 -10.86
N GLY A 23 31.97 -13.61 -11.43
CA GLY A 23 31.56 -12.94 -12.67
C GLY A 23 32.52 -11.81 -13.03
N SER A 24 33.22 -11.97 -14.13
CA SER A 24 34.22 -11.08 -14.72
C SER A 24 33.96 -9.56 -14.57
N GLY A 25 34.87 -8.87 -13.89
CA GLY A 25 35.47 -7.62 -14.37
C GLY A 25 34.63 -6.35 -14.38
N SER A 26 34.63 -5.61 -13.26
CA SER A 26 35.28 -4.29 -13.23
C SER A 26 35.48 -3.88 -11.76
N GLY A 27 36.69 -3.48 -11.38
CA GLY A 27 36.98 -2.90 -10.06
C GLY A 27 36.40 -1.50 -9.87
N GLY A 28 35.10 -1.35 -10.14
CA GLY A 28 34.36 -0.10 -10.03
C GLY A 28 33.65 0.01 -8.68
N SER A 29 33.69 1.21 -8.09
CA SER A 29 32.98 1.53 -6.86
C SER A 29 31.46 1.49 -7.09
N SER A 30 30.71 0.81 -6.21
CA SER A 30 29.27 0.57 -6.34
C SER A 30 28.55 0.71 -5.00
N LEU A 31 27.34 1.27 -5.02
CA LEU A 31 26.52 1.50 -3.83
C LEU A 31 25.07 1.04 -4.09
N ARG A 32 24.52 0.14 -3.27
CA ARG A 32 23.10 -0.24 -3.31
C ARG A 32 22.32 0.48 -2.24
N VAL A 33 21.36 1.27 -2.67
CA VAL A 33 20.47 2.06 -1.81
C VAL A 33 19.07 1.48 -1.92
N ALA A 34 18.49 1.11 -0.79
CA ALA A 34 17.07 0.81 -0.68
C ALA A 34 16.31 2.07 -0.26
N SER A 35 15.11 2.24 -0.78
CA SER A 35 14.16 3.27 -0.35
C SER A 35 12.83 2.63 -0.05
N ILE A 36 12.32 2.80 1.17
CA ILE A 36 10.96 2.48 1.55
C ILE A 36 10.18 3.80 1.64
N ASP A 37 9.17 3.97 0.80
CA ASP A 37 8.27 5.12 0.84
C ASP A 37 6.88 4.67 1.28
N MET A 38 6.43 5.15 2.44
CA MET A 38 5.08 4.86 2.96
C MET A 38 4.14 6.03 2.62
N GLY A 39 3.38 5.88 1.54
CA GLY A 39 2.41 6.88 1.08
C GLY A 39 1.08 6.86 1.84
N GLY A 40 0.06 7.45 1.24
CA GLY A 40 -1.33 7.34 1.70
C GLY A 40 -1.91 5.97 1.40
N GLY A 41 -1.89 5.55 0.13
CA GLY A 41 -2.46 4.27 -0.31
C GLY A 41 -1.48 3.14 -0.58
N THR A 42 -0.17 3.43 -0.74
CA THR A 42 0.85 2.41 -1.04
C THR A 42 2.09 2.54 -0.18
N THR A 43 2.72 1.42 0.11
CA THR A 43 4.09 1.35 0.63
C THR A 43 4.97 0.72 -0.44
N ASP A 44 5.95 1.48 -0.92
CA ASP A 44 6.78 1.08 -2.05
C ASP A 44 8.22 0.85 -1.60
N LEU A 45 8.85 -0.23 -2.08
CA LEU A 45 10.28 -0.51 -1.94
C LEU A 45 10.94 -0.40 -3.31
N MET A 46 12.05 0.34 -3.37
CA MET A 46 12.93 0.35 -4.54
C MET A 46 14.37 0.14 -4.11
N ILE A 47 15.08 -0.73 -4.83
CA ILE A 47 16.51 -0.96 -4.64
C ILE A 47 17.25 -0.57 -5.91
N LEU A 48 18.11 0.44 -5.79
CA LEU A 48 18.95 0.96 -6.86
C LEU A 48 20.42 0.63 -6.57
N ARG A 49 21.09 -0.02 -7.51
CA ARG A 49 22.55 -0.09 -7.54
C ARG A 49 23.07 1.12 -8.31
N HIS A 50 23.99 1.86 -7.70
CA HIS A 50 24.65 3.00 -8.32
C HIS A 50 26.09 2.60 -8.59
N ASP A 51 26.48 2.57 -9.85
CA ASP A 51 27.84 2.22 -10.25
C ASP A 51 28.58 3.47 -10.73
N ILE A 52 29.85 3.65 -10.36
CA ILE A 52 30.70 4.66 -10.99
C ILE A 52 31.09 4.17 -12.38
N ALA A 53 30.91 5.01 -13.40
CA ALA A 53 31.25 4.64 -14.77
C ALA A 53 32.76 4.34 -14.88
N PRO A 54 33.15 3.27 -15.60
CA PRO A 54 34.56 2.90 -15.75
C PRO A 54 35.41 4.07 -16.26
N GLY A 55 36.55 4.30 -15.62
CA GLY A 55 37.48 5.38 -15.98
C GLY A 55 37.06 6.79 -15.52
N THR A 56 36.01 6.91 -14.70
CA THR A 56 35.55 8.20 -14.14
C THR A 56 35.51 8.16 -12.60
N GLN A 57 35.32 9.33 -11.96
CA GLN A 57 35.04 9.42 -10.52
C GLN A 57 33.71 10.12 -10.22
N GLU A 58 33.14 10.77 -11.24
CA GLU A 58 32.02 11.72 -11.17
C GLU A 58 30.71 11.18 -11.78
N VAL A 59 30.80 10.16 -12.64
CA VAL A 59 29.66 9.69 -13.42
C VAL A 59 29.00 8.51 -12.74
N ILE A 60 27.80 8.71 -12.23
CA ILE A 60 27.00 7.70 -11.54
C ILE A 60 25.99 7.08 -12.53
N LYS A 61 25.93 5.75 -12.55
CA LYS A 61 25.00 4.94 -13.35
C LYS A 61 24.05 4.15 -12.44
N PRO A 62 22.88 4.69 -12.07
CA PRO A 62 21.85 3.95 -11.36
C PRO A 62 21.24 2.83 -12.21
N GLN A 63 21.01 1.69 -11.59
CA GLN A 63 20.35 0.53 -12.14
C GLN A 63 19.32 0.02 -11.13
N GLN A 64 18.07 -0.09 -11.58
CA GLN A 64 17.00 -0.67 -10.74
C GLN A 64 17.21 -2.19 -10.63
N VAL A 65 17.48 -2.64 -9.41
CA VAL A 65 17.72 -4.05 -9.09
C VAL A 65 16.43 -4.73 -8.65
N PHE A 66 15.61 -4.01 -7.89
CA PHE A 66 14.35 -4.51 -7.37
C PHE A 66 13.37 -3.35 -7.17
N ARG A 67 12.08 -3.64 -7.33
CA ARG A 67 10.97 -2.74 -6.97
C ARG A 67 9.80 -3.60 -6.51
N GLU A 68 9.04 -3.13 -5.54
CA GLU A 68 7.77 -3.74 -5.13
C GLU A 68 6.85 -2.66 -4.55
N GLY A 69 5.53 -2.85 -4.68
CA GLY A 69 4.52 -1.95 -4.12
C GLY A 69 3.42 -2.72 -3.39
N PHE A 70 3.14 -2.33 -2.14
CA PHE A 70 2.09 -2.91 -1.31
C PHE A 70 0.92 -1.94 -1.16
N ARG A 71 -0.31 -2.44 -1.30
CA ARG A 71 -1.55 -1.71 -0.96
C ARG A 71 -1.82 -1.80 0.54
N LEU A 72 -0.89 -1.24 1.31
CA LEU A 72 -0.94 -1.16 2.76
C LEU A 72 -0.08 0.02 3.20
N ALA A 73 -0.70 1.09 3.69
CA ALA A 73 -0.01 2.34 3.95
C ALA A 73 -0.72 3.22 5.00
N GLY A 74 -0.61 4.54 4.86
CA GLY A 74 -1.14 5.50 5.83
C GLY A 74 -2.65 5.47 5.98
N ASP A 75 -3.39 5.31 4.89
CA ASP A 75 -4.86 5.32 4.91
C ASP A 75 -5.41 4.06 5.58
N ASP A 76 -4.74 2.91 5.44
CA ASP A 76 -5.11 1.69 6.17
C ASP A 76 -4.87 1.85 7.67
N ILE A 77 -3.79 2.55 8.08
CA ILE A 77 -3.58 2.92 9.48
C ILE A 77 -4.72 3.82 9.98
N LEU A 78 -5.16 4.80 9.17
CA LEU A 78 -6.30 5.64 9.53
C LEU A 78 -7.57 4.81 9.69
N LYS A 79 -7.86 3.90 8.75
CA LYS A 79 -9.03 3.00 8.84
C LYS A 79 -8.98 2.16 10.11
N GLU A 80 -7.85 1.54 10.41
CA GLU A 80 -7.63 0.72 11.59
C GLU A 80 -7.91 1.51 12.89
N LEU A 81 -7.45 2.76 12.96
CA LEU A 81 -7.72 3.65 14.10
C LEU A 81 -9.18 4.09 14.17
N VAL A 82 -9.82 4.36 13.03
CA VAL A 82 -11.25 4.68 13.02
C VAL A 82 -12.06 3.49 13.54
N GLU A 83 -11.84 2.30 13.00
CA GLU A 83 -12.63 1.10 13.30
C GLU A 83 -12.36 0.55 14.70
N ASN A 84 -11.11 0.60 15.17
CA ASN A 84 -10.71 -0.06 16.42
C ASN A 84 -10.42 0.89 17.58
N CYS A 85 -10.39 2.21 17.34
CA CYS A 85 -10.18 3.20 18.41
C CYS A 85 -11.33 4.21 18.48
N LEU A 86 -11.71 4.87 17.39
CA LEU A 86 -12.74 5.92 17.42
C LEU A 86 -14.18 5.37 17.51
N LEU A 87 -14.56 4.41 16.68
CA LEU A 87 -15.91 3.83 16.69
C LEU A 87 -16.27 3.14 18.02
N PRO A 88 -15.38 2.37 18.67
CA PRO A 88 -15.68 1.79 19.99
C PRO A 88 -15.86 2.86 21.08
N GLN A 89 -15.17 3.99 20.98
CA GLN A 89 -15.37 5.12 21.89
C GLN A 89 -16.69 5.84 21.63
N LEU A 90 -17.07 6.01 20.37
CA LEU A 90 -18.39 6.51 19.99
C LEU A 90 -19.51 5.61 20.51
N SER A 91 -19.38 4.28 20.35
CA SER A 91 -20.38 3.33 20.87
C SER A 91 -20.57 3.48 22.38
N ARG A 92 -19.47 3.55 23.14
CA ARG A 92 -19.50 3.78 24.60
C ARG A 92 -20.11 5.14 24.96
N HIS A 93 -19.80 6.19 24.20
CA HIS A 93 -20.39 7.51 24.42
C HIS A 93 -21.90 7.49 24.23
N LEU A 94 -22.39 6.90 23.13
CA LEU A 94 -23.82 6.73 22.86
C LEU A 94 -24.51 5.88 23.93
N ALA A 95 -23.90 4.78 24.38
CA ALA A 95 -24.40 3.99 25.50
C ALA A 95 -24.54 4.84 26.78
N GLY A 96 -23.53 5.66 27.08
CA GLY A 96 -23.53 6.59 28.22
C GLY A 96 -24.62 7.67 28.15
N LEU A 97 -25.06 8.03 26.94
CA LEU A 97 -26.21 8.93 26.71
C LEU A 97 -27.56 8.22 26.84
N GLY A 98 -27.59 6.89 26.96
CA GLY A 98 -28.82 6.09 27.11
C GLY A 98 -29.27 5.35 25.85
N VAL A 99 -28.45 5.29 24.79
CA VAL A 99 -28.75 4.47 23.60
C VAL A 99 -28.64 2.99 23.95
N ALA A 100 -29.72 2.23 23.76
CA ALA A 100 -29.77 0.81 24.17
C ALA A 100 -28.92 -0.13 23.29
N ARG A 101 -28.80 0.14 21.99
CA ARG A 101 -28.03 -0.67 21.02
C ARG A 101 -27.21 0.23 20.09
N PRO A 102 -26.16 0.90 20.60
CA PRO A 102 -25.39 1.84 19.81
C PRO A 102 -24.68 1.17 18.63
N GLU A 103 -24.20 -0.06 18.78
CA GLU A 103 -23.51 -0.81 17.72
C GLU A 103 -24.42 -1.05 16.52
N ALA A 104 -25.72 -1.26 16.73
CA ALA A 104 -26.68 -1.44 15.64
C ALA A 104 -26.87 -0.14 14.84
N ILE A 105 -26.96 1.01 15.52
CA ILE A 105 -27.05 2.33 14.85
C ILE A 105 -25.77 2.60 14.04
N LEU A 106 -24.61 2.30 14.62
CA LEU A 106 -23.32 2.48 13.95
C LEU A 106 -23.17 1.53 12.76
N ALA A 107 -23.56 0.26 12.89
CA ALA A 107 -23.54 -0.72 11.80
C ALA A 107 -24.45 -0.30 10.64
N ASP A 108 -25.62 0.27 10.92
CA ASP A 108 -26.50 0.78 9.87
C ASP A 108 -25.95 2.05 9.19
N LEU A 109 -25.25 2.92 9.93
CA LEU A 109 -24.71 4.19 9.42
C LEU A 109 -23.41 4.01 8.65
N PHE A 110 -22.54 3.10 9.09
CA PHE A 110 -21.20 2.89 8.55
C PHE A 110 -21.03 1.56 7.81
N GLY A 111 -21.96 0.62 7.96
CA GLY A 111 -21.90 -0.67 7.26
C GLY A 111 -22.11 -0.55 5.76
N GLY A 112 -22.07 -1.72 5.09
CA GLY A 112 -22.24 -1.82 3.65
C GLY A 112 -23.60 -1.31 3.14
N ASP A 113 -23.68 -1.04 1.85
CA ASP A 113 -24.90 -0.55 1.21
C ASP A 113 -26.05 -1.58 1.34
N VAL A 114 -27.20 -1.13 1.83
CA VAL A 114 -28.45 -1.89 1.80
C VAL A 114 -29.34 -1.39 0.65
N GLU A 115 -30.19 -2.25 0.08
CA GLU A 115 -31.01 -1.92 -1.09
C GLU A 115 -31.89 -0.67 -0.90
N ALA A 116 -32.34 -0.39 0.33
CA ALA A 116 -33.17 0.76 0.67
C ALA A 116 -32.38 2.07 0.89
N MET A 117 -31.04 2.05 0.88
CA MET A 117 -30.22 3.22 1.21
C MET A 117 -30.17 4.22 0.06
N SER A 118 -30.58 5.47 0.33
CA SER A 118 -30.59 6.52 -0.68
C SER A 118 -29.17 6.96 -1.08
N GLN A 119 -29.01 7.48 -2.30
CA GLN A 119 -27.72 8.01 -2.76
C GLN A 119 -27.24 9.20 -1.90
N ARG A 120 -28.18 9.96 -1.34
CA ARG A 120 -27.90 11.05 -0.41
C ARG A 120 -27.25 10.51 0.86
N ASP A 121 -27.78 9.43 1.44
CA ASP A 121 -27.25 8.84 2.66
C ASP A 121 -25.85 8.26 2.44
N ARG A 122 -25.62 7.58 1.31
CA ARG A 122 -24.28 7.10 0.92
C ARG A 122 -23.27 8.24 0.82
N THR A 123 -23.67 9.36 0.21
CA THR A 123 -22.83 10.56 0.09
C THR A 123 -22.52 11.17 1.45
N LEU A 124 -23.52 11.29 2.33
CA LEU A 124 -23.36 11.84 3.68
C LEU A 124 -22.49 10.93 4.56
N ARG A 125 -22.63 9.60 4.45
CA ARG A 125 -21.74 8.62 5.08
C ARG A 125 -20.29 8.81 4.62
N GLY A 126 -20.06 8.87 3.31
CA GLY A 126 -18.73 9.12 2.74
C GLY A 126 -18.12 10.43 3.27
N GLN A 127 -18.90 11.53 3.28
CA GLN A 127 -18.46 12.81 3.84
C GLN A 127 -18.15 12.73 5.35
N LEU A 128 -19.00 12.04 6.12
CA LEU A 128 -18.80 11.85 7.55
C LEU A 128 -17.48 11.13 7.82
N VAL A 129 -17.22 10.03 7.12
CA VAL A 129 -16.00 9.25 7.29
C VAL A 129 -14.78 10.03 6.83
N ALA A 130 -14.79 10.56 5.61
CA ALA A 130 -13.61 11.22 5.02
C ALA A 130 -13.27 12.58 5.67
N GLN A 131 -14.28 13.36 6.08
CA GLN A 131 -14.07 14.71 6.60
C GLN A 131 -14.04 14.78 8.11
N ILE A 132 -14.65 13.82 8.83
CA ILE A 132 -14.67 13.79 10.29
C ILE A 132 -13.76 12.68 10.81
N PHE A 133 -14.10 11.40 10.60
CA PHE A 133 -13.39 10.30 11.25
C PHE A 133 -11.95 10.13 10.77
N ALA A 134 -11.70 10.18 9.46
CA ALA A 134 -10.35 10.10 8.92
C ALA A 134 -9.48 11.30 9.36
N ARG A 135 -10.07 12.50 9.46
CA ARG A 135 -9.37 13.70 9.96
C ARG A 135 -9.11 13.63 11.46
N ALA A 136 -10.05 13.11 12.23
CA ALA A 136 -9.87 12.86 13.65
C ALA A 136 -8.76 11.82 13.90
N ALA A 137 -8.67 10.76 13.08
CA ALA A 137 -7.57 9.80 13.14
C ALA A 137 -6.21 10.44 12.81
N ILE A 138 -6.15 11.38 11.86
CA ILE A 138 -4.93 12.19 11.63
C ILE A 138 -4.59 13.05 12.86
N GLY A 139 -5.59 13.68 13.49
CA GLY A 139 -5.41 14.42 14.75
C GLY A 139 -4.88 13.53 15.88
N LEU A 140 -5.41 12.30 15.99
CA LEU A 140 -4.96 11.28 16.93
C LEU A 140 -3.48 10.94 16.70
N LEU A 141 -3.08 10.70 15.45
CA LEU A 141 -1.70 10.41 15.09
C LEU A 141 -0.76 11.59 15.35
N ARG A 142 -1.21 12.83 15.13
CA ARG A 142 -0.44 14.03 15.45
C ARG A 142 -0.13 14.11 16.95
N ARG A 143 -1.13 13.91 17.80
CA ARG A 143 -0.97 13.88 19.26
C ARG A 143 -0.07 12.74 19.70
N TYR A 144 -0.23 11.56 19.08
CA TYR A 144 0.67 10.42 19.28
C TYR A 144 2.13 10.77 18.94
N GLU A 145 2.40 11.45 17.83
CA GLU A 145 3.75 11.90 17.47
C GLU A 145 4.34 12.90 18.49
N GLN A 146 3.49 13.68 19.16
CA GLN A 146 3.89 14.66 20.17
C GLN A 146 3.96 14.06 21.59
N GLY A 147 3.51 12.82 21.79
CA GLY A 147 3.38 12.20 23.11
C GLY A 147 2.27 12.83 23.97
N GLU A 148 1.30 13.50 23.35
CA GLU A 148 0.20 14.18 24.04
C GLU A 148 -0.89 13.19 24.44
N THR A 149 -1.16 13.09 25.74
CA THR A 149 -2.14 12.14 26.32
C THR A 149 -3.33 12.80 27.01
N ASP A 150 -3.38 14.14 27.01
CA ASP A 150 -4.46 14.88 27.68
C ASP A 150 -5.84 14.47 27.13
N PRO A 151 -6.88 14.49 27.97
CA PRO A 151 -8.26 14.29 27.51
C PRO A 151 -8.59 15.26 26.37
N ALA A 152 -9.32 14.76 25.38
CA ALA A 152 -9.77 15.53 24.23
C ALA A 152 -11.23 15.22 23.93
N VAL A 153 -11.88 16.08 23.18
CA VAL A 153 -13.11 15.71 22.45
C VAL A 153 -12.80 15.52 20.97
N LEU A 154 -13.71 14.89 20.23
CA LEU A 154 -13.56 14.66 18.80
C LEU A 154 -13.29 15.97 18.03
N GLY A 155 -13.95 17.06 18.43
CA GLY A 155 -13.74 18.39 17.85
C GLY A 155 -12.29 18.90 17.99
N ASP A 156 -11.59 18.58 19.08
CA ASP A 156 -10.20 18.99 19.28
C ASP A 156 -9.26 18.30 18.28
N LEU A 157 -9.56 17.05 17.90
CA LEU A 157 -8.79 16.30 16.91
C LEU A 157 -8.94 16.86 15.49
N LEU A 158 -9.96 17.70 15.27
CA LEU A 158 -10.20 18.40 14.00
C LEU A 158 -9.56 19.80 13.98
N ALA A 159 -8.76 20.17 14.99
CA ALA A 159 -8.07 21.45 15.03
C ALA A 159 -7.17 21.64 13.79
N GLY A 160 -7.45 22.71 13.03
CA GLY A 160 -6.78 23.04 11.77
C GLY A 160 -7.47 22.50 10.51
N VAL A 161 -8.63 21.85 10.63
CA VAL A 161 -9.48 21.51 9.48
C VAL A 161 -10.35 22.72 9.13
N GLU A 162 -10.14 23.31 7.95
CA GLU A 162 -10.85 24.53 7.52
C GLU A 162 -12.33 24.32 7.21
N VAL A 163 -12.69 23.13 6.70
CA VAL A 163 -14.06 22.81 6.27
C VAL A 163 -14.53 21.53 6.94
N ILE A 164 -15.61 21.66 7.73
CA ILE A 164 -16.27 20.54 8.41
C ILE A 164 -17.62 20.28 7.72
N ALA A 165 -17.88 19.03 7.34
CA ALA A 165 -19.16 18.60 6.76
C ALA A 165 -20.32 18.66 7.77
N ARG A 166 -20.80 19.86 8.08
CA ARG A 166 -21.96 20.07 8.96
C ARG A 166 -23.20 19.26 8.55
N PRO A 167 -23.55 19.12 7.25
CA PRO A 167 -24.68 18.27 6.85
C PRO A 167 -24.49 16.79 7.21
N ALA A 168 -23.25 16.28 7.15
CA ALA A 168 -22.93 14.90 7.50
C ALA A 168 -23.03 14.65 9.01
N ILE A 169 -22.54 15.61 9.81
CA ILE A 169 -22.72 15.58 11.28
C ILE A 169 -24.21 15.61 11.65
N ALA A 170 -24.97 16.55 11.08
CA ALA A 170 -26.41 16.67 11.36
C ALA A 170 -27.18 15.40 10.96
N HIS A 171 -26.77 14.74 9.87
CA HIS A 171 -27.35 13.46 9.45
C HIS A 171 -27.09 12.35 10.48
N PHE A 172 -25.86 12.25 10.98
CA PHE A 172 -25.50 11.33 12.06
C PHE A 172 -26.33 11.58 13.34
N GLU A 173 -26.35 12.82 13.80
CA GLU A 173 -27.06 13.21 15.03
C GLU A 173 -28.56 12.98 14.92
N ALA A 174 -29.16 13.25 13.75
CA ALA A 174 -30.55 12.94 13.47
C ALA A 174 -30.85 11.44 13.51
N ALA A 175 -29.94 10.60 12.99
CA ALA A 175 -30.10 9.14 13.05
C ALA A 175 -30.01 8.61 14.49
N VAL A 176 -29.10 9.15 15.30
CA VAL A 176 -29.01 8.83 16.73
C VAL A 176 -30.28 9.28 17.46
N GLN A 177 -30.78 10.48 17.22
CA GLN A 177 -32.02 10.97 17.83
C GLN A 177 -33.24 10.12 17.45
N GLN A 178 -33.36 9.74 16.17
CA GLN A 178 -34.50 8.97 15.67
C GLN A 178 -34.52 7.53 16.22
N ARG A 179 -33.36 6.88 16.31
CA ARG A 179 -33.26 5.45 16.66
C ARG A 179 -32.92 5.21 18.13
N GLY A 180 -32.11 6.10 18.71
CA GLY A 180 -31.67 6.04 20.10
C GLY A 180 -32.51 6.89 21.05
N GLY A 181 -33.35 7.80 20.54
CA GLY A 181 -34.23 8.64 21.35
C GLY A 181 -33.53 9.75 22.14
N VAL A 182 -32.23 9.98 21.89
CA VAL A 182 -31.39 10.91 22.64
C VAL A 182 -30.67 11.89 21.73
N ALA A 183 -30.47 13.12 22.20
CA ALA A 183 -29.67 14.10 21.50
C ALA A 183 -28.18 13.79 21.70
N CYS A 184 -27.39 13.97 20.64
CA CYS A 184 -25.94 13.74 20.65
C CYS A 184 -25.28 14.93 19.96
N ASP A 185 -24.20 15.44 20.56
CA ASP A 185 -23.26 16.34 19.88
C ASP A 185 -22.02 15.51 19.54
N LEU A 186 -21.86 15.17 18.26
CA LEU A 186 -20.76 14.31 17.82
C LEU A 186 -19.39 14.93 18.11
N LEU A 187 -19.26 16.26 18.03
CA LEU A 187 -17.98 16.94 18.24
C LEU A 187 -17.58 17.00 19.72
N ALA A 188 -18.55 16.94 20.63
CA ALA A 188 -18.33 16.87 22.07
C ALA A 188 -18.02 15.45 22.58
N MET A 189 -18.01 14.44 21.70
CA MET A 189 -17.67 13.06 22.07
C MET A 189 -16.27 13.00 22.71
N PRO A 190 -16.13 12.53 23.95
CA PRO A 190 -14.82 12.36 24.59
C PRO A 190 -13.97 11.33 23.83
N VAL A 191 -12.69 11.66 23.62
CA VAL A 191 -11.68 10.77 23.05
C VAL A 191 -10.54 10.59 24.05
N THR A 192 -10.32 9.34 24.44
CA THR A 192 -9.21 8.90 25.28
C THR A 192 -8.03 8.50 24.40
N MET A 193 -6.87 9.06 24.70
CA MET A 193 -5.61 8.73 24.05
C MET A 193 -4.96 7.54 24.78
N ASN A 194 -4.88 6.38 24.13
CA ASN A 194 -4.11 5.23 24.62
C ASN A 194 -2.95 4.93 23.65
N MET A 195 -1.75 5.35 24.04
CA MET A 195 -0.55 5.22 23.21
C MET A 195 -0.21 3.76 22.91
N ASP A 196 -0.27 2.89 23.91
CA ASP A 196 0.04 1.46 23.77
C ASP A 196 -0.96 0.77 22.83
N GLU A 197 -2.23 1.17 22.89
CA GLU A 197 -3.26 0.67 21.99
C GLU A 197 -3.03 1.12 20.54
N ILE A 198 -2.71 2.40 20.32
CA ILE A 198 -2.38 2.93 19.00
C ILE A 198 -1.16 2.21 18.43
N GLU A 199 -0.08 2.04 19.20
CA GLU A 199 1.11 1.33 18.76
C GLU A 199 0.80 -0.12 18.40
N ARG A 200 0.04 -0.83 19.23
CA ARG A 200 -0.37 -2.23 18.99
C ARG A 200 -1.18 -2.38 17.72
N LEU A 201 -2.11 -1.46 17.44
CA LEU A 201 -2.91 -1.46 16.21
C LEU A 201 -2.02 -1.25 14.98
N ILE A 202 -1.14 -0.23 15.01
CA ILE A 202 -0.21 0.04 13.90
C ILE A 202 0.73 -1.15 13.69
N GLU A 203 1.34 -1.67 14.75
CA GLU A 203 2.28 -2.79 14.69
C GLU A 203 1.62 -4.08 14.19
N GLY A 204 0.40 -4.38 14.63
CA GLY A 204 -0.38 -5.52 14.15
C GLY A 204 -0.68 -5.43 12.65
N LEU A 205 -1.00 -4.23 12.18
CA LEU A 205 -1.34 -3.97 10.77
C LEU A 205 -0.10 -4.01 9.86
N VAL A 206 0.92 -3.19 10.13
CA VAL A 206 2.06 -3.00 9.21
C VAL A 206 3.26 -3.87 9.50
N GLY A 207 3.35 -4.45 10.70
CA GLY A 207 4.52 -5.21 11.16
C GLY A 207 4.96 -6.34 10.22
N PRO A 208 4.04 -7.22 9.74
CA PRO A 208 4.41 -8.28 8.80
C PRO A 208 5.04 -7.74 7.52
N MET A 209 4.42 -6.73 6.89
CA MET A 209 4.93 -6.09 5.68
C MET A 209 6.30 -5.43 5.93
N VAL A 210 6.46 -4.69 7.02
CA VAL A 210 7.73 -4.01 7.34
C VAL A 210 8.87 -5.01 7.51
N ARG A 211 8.63 -6.15 8.17
CA ARG A 211 9.62 -7.23 8.30
C ARG A 211 10.00 -7.81 6.94
N ASP A 212 9.02 -8.06 6.09
CA ASP A 212 9.22 -8.59 4.73
C ASP A 212 10.06 -7.65 3.86
N LEU A 213 9.80 -6.35 3.94
CA LEU A 213 10.60 -5.33 3.27
C LEU A 213 12.03 -5.29 3.82
N CYS A 214 12.20 -5.35 5.15
CA CYS A 214 13.52 -5.36 5.77
C CYS A 214 14.33 -6.62 5.38
N ASP A 215 13.68 -7.76 5.25
CA ASP A 215 14.30 -9.00 4.78
C ASP A 215 14.81 -8.86 3.35
N LEU A 216 14.08 -8.19 2.46
CA LEU A 216 14.59 -7.89 1.12
C LEU A 216 15.78 -6.95 1.13
N VAL A 217 15.71 -5.86 1.89
CA VAL A 217 16.83 -4.91 2.00
C VAL A 217 18.11 -5.65 2.43
N ARG A 218 17.99 -6.59 3.37
CA ARG A 218 19.09 -7.44 3.81
C ARG A 218 19.52 -8.46 2.75
N ALA A 219 18.58 -9.14 2.09
CA ALA A 219 18.86 -10.15 1.08
C ALA A 219 19.55 -9.59 -0.17
N TYR A 220 19.31 -8.31 -0.49
CA TYR A 220 20.01 -7.58 -1.55
C TYR A 220 21.31 -6.91 -1.06
N ASP A 221 21.71 -7.13 0.19
CA ASP A 221 22.88 -6.60 0.88
C ASP A 221 22.95 -5.05 0.90
N CYS A 222 21.83 -4.34 0.89
CA CYS A 222 21.82 -2.88 0.73
C CYS A 222 22.75 -2.16 1.73
N ASP A 223 23.42 -1.10 1.28
CA ASP A 223 24.38 -0.35 2.10
C ASP A 223 23.69 0.77 2.90
N ILE A 224 22.59 1.30 2.36
CA ILE A 224 21.79 2.38 2.93
C ILE A 224 20.30 2.03 2.76
N LEU A 225 19.52 2.32 3.78
CA LEU A 225 18.06 2.32 3.72
C LEU A 225 17.52 3.74 3.94
N LEU A 226 16.82 4.29 2.96
CA LEU A 226 16.11 5.56 3.05
C LEU A 226 14.65 5.30 3.47
N LEU A 227 14.14 6.09 4.42
CA LEU A 227 12.74 6.03 4.86
C LEU A 227 12.02 7.32 4.51
N SER A 228 11.03 7.24 3.63
CA SER A 228 10.20 8.34 3.17
C SER A 228 8.73 8.13 3.52
N GLY A 229 7.91 9.17 3.31
CA GLY A 229 6.49 9.16 3.62
C GLY A 229 6.17 9.48 5.07
N ARG A 230 4.95 9.95 5.35
CA ARG A 230 4.57 10.40 6.69
C ARG A 230 4.49 9.24 7.71
N PRO A 231 3.87 8.09 7.38
CA PRO A 231 3.83 6.95 8.30
C PRO A 231 5.21 6.44 8.74
N SER A 232 6.25 6.52 7.90
CA SER A 232 7.60 6.10 8.29
C SER A 232 8.22 6.93 9.43
N GLN A 233 7.59 8.06 9.78
CA GLN A 233 8.01 8.90 10.90
C GLN A 233 7.49 8.39 12.26
N TYR A 234 6.46 7.54 12.28
CA TYR A 234 5.87 7.05 13.52
C TYR A 234 6.86 6.20 14.33
N ALA A 235 6.91 6.43 15.65
CA ALA A 235 7.88 5.79 16.54
C ALA A 235 7.84 4.26 16.45
N VAL A 236 6.64 3.67 16.48
CA VAL A 236 6.42 2.23 16.29
C VAL A 236 6.99 1.69 14.96
N ILE A 237 6.81 2.39 13.83
CA ILE A 237 7.35 1.95 12.53
C ILE A 237 8.88 2.06 12.51
N ARG A 238 9.43 3.18 13.02
CA ARG A 238 10.88 3.33 13.17
C ARG A 238 11.48 2.24 14.05
N ARG A 239 10.82 1.91 15.16
CA ARG A 239 11.22 0.83 16.08
C ARG A 239 11.21 -0.53 15.40
N LEU A 240 10.16 -0.84 14.63
CA LEU A 240 10.06 -2.08 13.85
C LEU A 240 11.19 -2.24 12.83
N ILE A 241 11.53 -1.17 12.12
CA ILE A 241 12.63 -1.19 11.14
C ILE A 241 13.98 -1.34 11.84
N LEU A 242 14.20 -0.59 12.92
CA LEU A 242 15.42 -0.69 13.72
C LEU A 242 15.59 -2.08 14.33
N SER A 243 14.54 -2.69 14.88
CA SER A 243 14.61 -4.03 15.45
C SER A 243 14.81 -5.12 14.38
N SER A 244 14.35 -4.87 13.16
CA SER A 244 14.57 -5.77 12.03
C SER A 244 16.00 -5.71 11.48
N MET A 245 16.79 -4.67 11.81
CA MET A 245 18.18 -4.51 11.38
C MET A 245 18.42 -4.85 9.88
N PRO A 246 17.72 -4.20 8.93
CA PRO A 246 17.92 -4.45 7.49
C PRO A 246 19.32 -4.03 7.02
N VAL A 247 19.86 -2.97 7.63
CA VAL A 247 21.23 -2.45 7.48
C VAL A 247 21.69 -1.98 8.88
N PRO A 248 22.99 -1.68 9.10
CA PRO A 248 23.44 -1.07 10.36
C PRO A 248 22.63 0.19 10.72
N ALA A 249 22.34 0.41 12.00
CA ALA A 249 21.40 1.45 12.43
C ALA A 249 21.79 2.87 11.95
N ASN A 250 23.08 3.18 11.85
CA ASN A 250 23.61 4.44 11.32
C ASN A 250 23.45 4.60 9.79
N ARG A 251 23.00 3.57 9.09
CA ARG A 251 22.71 3.53 7.64
C ARG A 251 21.21 3.52 7.34
N ILE A 252 20.36 3.57 8.36
CA ILE A 252 18.92 3.80 8.24
C ILE A 252 18.68 5.30 8.32
N ILE A 253 18.31 5.91 7.20
CA ILE A 253 18.22 7.36 7.05
C ILE A 253 16.74 7.79 6.94
N PRO A 254 16.15 8.30 8.04
CA PRO A 254 14.81 8.85 8.00
C PRO A 254 14.80 10.22 7.33
N MET A 255 14.08 10.34 6.21
CA MET A 255 14.08 11.55 5.40
C MET A 255 13.41 12.72 6.11
N GLY A 256 12.36 12.51 6.93
CA GLY A 256 11.65 13.56 7.68
C GLY A 256 12.46 14.26 8.80
N SER A 257 13.77 14.07 8.82
CA SER A 257 14.70 14.75 9.72
C SER A 257 16.10 14.92 9.10
N TYR A 258 16.24 14.66 7.80
CA TYR A 258 17.52 14.67 7.11
C TYR A 258 18.01 16.10 6.90
N ARG A 259 19.26 16.38 7.24
CA ARG A 259 19.85 17.71 7.13
C ARG A 259 20.28 17.98 5.70
N VAL A 260 19.75 19.05 5.12
CA VAL A 260 19.93 19.39 3.70
C VAL A 260 20.56 20.76 3.48
N GLY A 261 20.54 21.68 4.45
CA GLY A 261 21.08 23.03 4.24
C GLY A 261 20.17 23.91 3.39
N ASN A 262 20.70 25.01 2.85
CA ASN A 262 19.89 26.06 2.20
C ASN A 262 19.31 25.72 0.82
N TRP A 263 19.84 24.70 0.14
CA TRP A 263 19.44 24.41 -1.24
C TRP A 263 18.08 23.71 -1.34
N TYR A 264 17.63 23.04 -0.27
CA TYR A 264 16.36 22.31 -0.29
C TYR A 264 15.18 23.28 -0.12
N PRO A 265 14.22 23.31 -1.06
CA PRO A 265 13.15 24.31 -1.06
C PRO A 265 12.22 24.19 0.15
N PHE A 266 11.88 22.96 0.57
CA PHE A 266 10.89 22.68 1.61
C PHE A 266 11.52 22.38 2.98
N ARG A 267 12.66 23.01 3.27
CA ARG A 267 13.37 22.79 4.53
C ARG A 267 12.67 23.51 5.69
N SER A 268 12.79 22.94 6.87
CA SER A 268 12.52 23.64 8.12
C SER A 268 13.58 24.70 8.43
N SER A 269 13.30 25.56 9.41
CA SER A 269 14.20 26.62 9.88
C SER A 269 15.55 26.11 10.40
N ASP A 270 15.63 24.86 10.85
CA ASP A 270 16.85 24.17 11.27
C ASP A 270 17.55 23.39 10.13
N PHE A 271 17.19 23.68 8.88
CA PHE A 271 17.79 23.13 7.65
C PHE A 271 17.61 21.62 7.47
N ARG A 272 16.50 21.06 7.96
CA ARG A 272 16.11 19.66 7.75
C ARG A 272 14.94 19.56 6.77
N ILE A 273 14.75 18.38 6.19
CA ILE A 273 13.52 18.06 5.47
C ILE A 273 12.41 17.89 6.50
N PHE A 274 11.37 18.74 6.42
CA PHE A 274 10.24 18.70 7.34
C PHE A 274 9.17 17.70 6.89
N ASP A 275 8.75 17.78 5.62
CA ASP A 275 7.80 16.85 5.04
C ASP A 275 8.52 15.86 4.12
N PRO A 276 8.66 14.58 4.51
CA PRO A 276 9.34 13.58 3.69
C PRO A 276 8.65 13.35 2.34
N LYS A 277 7.38 13.70 2.14
CA LYS A 277 6.71 13.60 0.83
C LYS A 277 7.36 14.49 -0.23
N THR A 278 7.98 15.59 0.17
CA THR A 278 8.65 16.51 -0.77
C THR A 278 9.89 15.89 -1.42
N THR A 279 10.44 14.82 -0.84
CA THR A 279 11.63 14.14 -1.37
C THR A 279 11.43 13.57 -2.76
N ALA A 280 10.21 13.14 -3.12
CA ALA A 280 9.92 12.62 -4.45
C ALA A 280 10.08 13.71 -5.53
N VAL A 281 9.50 14.89 -5.30
CA VAL A 281 9.57 16.03 -6.24
C VAL A 281 10.98 16.59 -6.31
N VAL A 282 11.67 16.72 -5.17
CA VAL A 282 13.07 17.17 -5.16
C VAL A 282 13.99 16.13 -5.78
N GLY A 283 13.74 14.83 -5.59
CA GLY A 283 14.47 13.74 -6.23
C GLY A 283 14.33 13.79 -7.76
N ALA A 284 13.13 14.03 -8.28
CA ALA A 284 12.91 14.20 -9.71
C ALA A 284 13.69 15.41 -10.28
N MET A 285 13.68 16.54 -9.55
CA MET A 285 14.48 17.71 -9.89
C MET A 285 15.98 17.37 -9.91
N LEU A 286 16.51 16.71 -8.88
CA LEU A 286 17.91 16.28 -8.82
C LEU A 286 18.27 15.34 -9.96
N CYS A 287 17.41 14.36 -10.29
CA CYS A 287 17.62 13.47 -11.43
C CYS A 287 17.77 14.26 -12.74
N HIS A 288 16.91 15.26 -12.97
CA HIS A 288 16.98 16.10 -14.16
C HIS A 288 18.25 16.96 -14.16
N THR A 289 18.50 17.70 -13.08
CA THR A 289 19.64 18.61 -12.95
C THR A 289 20.97 17.88 -13.04
N CYS A 290 21.14 16.75 -12.35
CA CYS A 290 22.38 15.97 -12.37
C CYS A 290 22.58 15.22 -13.71
N SER A 291 21.54 15.03 -14.52
CA SER A 291 21.71 14.50 -15.88
C SER A 291 22.41 15.50 -16.81
N GLN A 292 22.36 16.80 -16.49
CA GLN A 292 23.03 17.87 -17.23
C GLN A 292 24.44 18.20 -16.72
N SER A 293 24.95 17.43 -15.75
CA SER A 293 26.21 17.63 -15.02
C SER A 293 26.22 18.87 -14.13
N VAL A 294 26.35 18.66 -12.81
CA VAL A 294 26.45 19.75 -11.82
C VAL A 294 27.54 19.42 -10.81
N GLY A 295 28.45 20.37 -10.57
CA GLY A 295 29.40 20.32 -9.45
C GLY A 295 30.23 19.03 -9.38
N ASN A 296 30.82 18.62 -10.52
CA ASN A 296 31.59 17.38 -10.68
C ASN A 296 30.78 16.09 -10.44
N MET A 297 29.48 16.12 -10.71
CA MET A 297 28.63 14.92 -10.64
C MET A 297 27.71 14.85 -11.85
N THR A 298 27.69 13.69 -12.51
CA THR A 298 26.77 13.40 -13.63
C THR A 298 25.98 12.14 -13.34
N LEU A 299 24.66 12.18 -13.50
CA LEU A 299 23.78 11.02 -13.32
C LEU A 299 23.28 10.51 -14.68
N LYS A 300 23.58 9.26 -15.03
CA LYS A 300 23.11 8.59 -16.25
C LYS A 300 21.93 7.68 -15.94
N THR A 301 20.73 8.16 -16.22
CA THR A 301 19.45 7.56 -15.77
C THR A 301 18.94 6.40 -16.64
N ASP A 302 19.66 6.02 -17.69
CA ASP A 302 19.24 5.01 -18.69
C ASP A 302 18.89 3.63 -18.09
N GLY A 303 19.46 3.32 -16.92
CA GLY A 303 19.23 2.07 -16.16
C GLY A 303 17.99 2.08 -15.25
N MET A 304 17.29 3.21 -15.12
CA MET A 304 16.07 3.33 -14.32
C MET A 304 14.83 3.12 -15.21
N LYS A 305 14.56 1.86 -15.57
CA LYS A 305 13.40 1.48 -16.37
C LYS A 305 12.37 0.74 -15.52
N MET A 306 11.09 1.05 -15.74
CA MET A 306 9.99 0.27 -15.19
C MET A 306 9.97 -1.12 -15.84
N LYS A 307 9.88 -2.15 -15.01
CA LYS A 307 9.75 -3.56 -15.38
C LYS A 307 8.55 -4.15 -14.65
N SER A 308 7.91 -5.19 -15.22
CA SER A 308 6.86 -5.91 -14.52
C SER A 308 7.42 -6.65 -13.29
N THR A 309 6.65 -6.64 -12.21
CA THR A 309 6.93 -7.41 -10.98
C THR A 309 6.19 -8.74 -10.96
N ALA A 310 5.31 -9.01 -11.92
CA ALA A 310 4.60 -10.28 -12.03
C ALA A 310 5.55 -11.40 -12.46
N ARG A 311 5.87 -12.29 -11.52
CA ARG A 311 6.71 -13.49 -11.74
C ARG A 311 5.94 -14.78 -11.50
N PHE A 312 5.07 -14.79 -10.50
CA PHE A 312 4.22 -15.94 -10.18
C PHE A 312 2.77 -15.48 -10.26
N ILE A 313 2.00 -16.01 -11.21
CA ILE A 313 0.58 -15.68 -11.39
C ILE A 313 -0.23 -16.85 -10.86
N GLY A 314 -1.29 -16.58 -10.11
CA GLY A 314 -2.05 -17.65 -9.48
C GLY A 314 -3.38 -17.22 -8.87
N ALA A 315 -4.15 -18.21 -8.46
CA ALA A 315 -5.36 -17.98 -7.69
C ALA A 315 -4.98 -17.42 -6.31
N MET A 316 -5.63 -16.33 -5.91
CA MET A 316 -5.43 -15.73 -4.60
C MET A 316 -6.36 -16.39 -3.58
N SER A 317 -5.81 -16.71 -2.43
CA SER A 317 -6.58 -17.09 -1.25
C SER A 317 -7.21 -15.85 -0.58
N GLU A 318 -8.14 -16.08 0.35
CA GLU A 318 -8.86 -15.02 1.06
C GLU A 318 -7.94 -14.04 1.80
N ASN A 319 -6.76 -14.50 2.24
CA ASN A 319 -5.77 -13.67 2.92
C ASN A 319 -4.89 -12.84 1.96
N GLY A 320 -5.18 -12.87 0.65
CA GLY A 320 -4.43 -12.15 -0.37
C GLY A 320 -3.07 -12.74 -0.73
N GLN A 321 -2.82 -14.02 -0.43
CA GLN A 321 -1.60 -14.74 -0.81
C GLN A 321 -1.87 -15.72 -1.95
N ILE A 322 -0.81 -16.07 -2.69
CA ILE A 322 -0.80 -17.15 -3.67
C ILE A 322 0.06 -18.28 -3.10
N THR A 323 -0.58 -19.32 -2.58
CA THR A 323 0.11 -20.51 -2.06
C THR A 323 0.79 -21.28 -3.18
N ALA A 324 1.71 -22.20 -2.84
CA ALA A 324 2.44 -22.97 -3.83
C ALA A 324 1.51 -23.80 -4.74
N GLU A 325 0.42 -24.35 -4.20
CA GLU A 325 -0.54 -25.13 -5.00
C GLU A 325 -1.45 -24.28 -5.91
N ASN A 326 -1.53 -22.97 -5.65
CA ASN A 326 -2.38 -22.04 -6.39
C ASN A 326 -1.62 -21.28 -7.49
N VAL A 327 -0.33 -21.56 -7.68
CA VAL A 327 0.48 -20.99 -8.78
C VAL A 327 0.01 -21.60 -10.11
N LEU A 328 -0.39 -20.73 -11.04
CA LEU A 328 -0.84 -21.09 -12.38
C LEU A 328 0.25 -20.87 -13.43
N LEU A 329 1.08 -19.83 -13.24
CA LEU A 329 2.29 -19.58 -14.02
C LEU A 329 3.48 -19.34 -13.08
N ASP A 330 4.59 -20.03 -13.35
CA ASP A 330 5.80 -20.04 -12.52
C ASP A 330 6.95 -19.27 -13.20
N ASN A 331 7.51 -18.30 -12.45
CA ASN A 331 8.71 -17.53 -12.80
C ASN A 331 8.71 -16.94 -14.22
N VAL A 332 7.56 -16.39 -14.62
CA VAL A 332 7.38 -15.76 -15.93
C VAL A 332 8.18 -14.48 -16.07
N ASP A 333 8.42 -14.08 -17.30
CA ASP A 333 8.99 -12.79 -17.63
C ASP A 333 8.12 -12.10 -18.68
N LEU A 334 7.23 -11.22 -18.20
CA LEU A 334 6.28 -10.53 -19.07
C LEU A 334 6.95 -9.51 -19.99
N ASP A 335 8.10 -8.96 -19.57
CA ASP A 335 8.87 -8.00 -20.38
C ASP A 335 9.47 -8.68 -21.63
N THR A 336 9.81 -9.97 -21.55
CA THR A 336 10.36 -10.77 -22.67
C THR A 336 9.38 -11.77 -23.27
N GLY A 337 8.23 -12.00 -22.62
CA GLY A 337 7.25 -13.03 -22.99
C GLY A 337 7.64 -14.46 -22.61
N ARG A 338 8.69 -14.66 -21.81
CA ARG A 338 9.15 -15.99 -21.42
C ARG A 338 8.18 -16.65 -20.45
N GLY A 339 7.70 -17.85 -20.80
CA GLY A 339 6.86 -18.68 -19.93
C GLY A 339 5.40 -18.23 -19.86
N VAL A 340 4.92 -17.50 -20.87
CA VAL A 340 3.57 -16.91 -20.91
C VAL A 340 2.81 -17.43 -22.12
N ASP A 341 2.55 -18.74 -22.14
CA ASP A 341 1.84 -19.39 -23.26
C ASP A 341 0.33 -19.44 -22.95
N GLU A 342 -0.05 -20.25 -21.97
CA GLU A 342 -1.43 -20.43 -21.50
C GLU A 342 -1.43 -20.91 -20.05
N PHE A 343 -2.56 -20.71 -19.34
CA PHE A 343 -2.77 -21.34 -18.03
C PHE A 343 -4.24 -21.69 -17.80
N GLN A 344 -4.50 -22.67 -16.94
CA GLN A 344 -5.85 -23.14 -16.63
C GLN A 344 -6.22 -22.86 -15.18
N LEU A 345 -7.32 -22.13 -14.97
CA LEU A 345 -7.92 -21.91 -13.66
C LEU A 345 -9.04 -22.93 -13.41
N LYS A 346 -9.02 -23.61 -12.27
CA LYS A 346 -10.15 -24.41 -11.77
C LYS A 346 -11.09 -23.52 -10.94
N LEU A 347 -12.20 -23.11 -11.54
CA LEU A 347 -13.17 -22.18 -10.95
C LEU A 347 -14.34 -22.95 -10.29
N ALA A 348 -14.27 -23.12 -8.96
CA ALA A 348 -15.37 -23.65 -8.15
C ALA A 348 -16.28 -22.55 -7.57
N SER A 349 -15.72 -21.38 -7.33
CA SER A 349 -16.37 -20.17 -6.80
C SER A 349 -15.74 -18.95 -7.46
N PRO A 350 -16.37 -17.75 -7.39
CA PRO A 350 -15.71 -16.52 -7.81
C PRO A 350 -14.39 -16.34 -7.07
N THR A 351 -13.31 -16.05 -7.80
CA THR A 351 -11.94 -16.05 -7.26
C THR A 351 -11.11 -14.93 -7.90
N PHE A 352 -10.18 -14.38 -7.14
CA PHE A 352 -9.18 -13.46 -7.65
C PHE A 352 -8.00 -14.23 -8.27
N ILE A 353 -7.56 -13.79 -9.44
CA ILE A 353 -6.23 -14.09 -9.96
C ILE A 353 -5.36 -12.89 -9.64
N GLY A 354 -4.17 -13.14 -9.10
CA GLY A 354 -3.18 -12.11 -8.81
C GLY A 354 -1.78 -12.56 -9.20
N PHE A 355 -0.80 -11.75 -8.81
CA PHE A 355 0.61 -12.09 -8.99
C PHE A 355 1.46 -11.74 -7.77
N ARG A 356 2.61 -12.40 -7.65
CA ARG A 356 3.68 -12.05 -6.71
C ARG A 356 5.04 -12.11 -7.41
N GLN A 357 6.01 -11.34 -6.92
CA GLN A 357 7.34 -11.28 -7.53
C GLN A 357 8.29 -12.37 -7.04
N LEU A 358 8.15 -12.81 -5.78
CA LEU A 358 9.06 -13.76 -5.15
C LEU A 358 8.45 -15.16 -5.06
N PRO A 359 9.26 -16.24 -5.03
CA PRO A 359 8.79 -17.63 -4.84
C PRO A 359 8.42 -17.95 -3.38
N ILE A 360 8.09 -16.95 -2.56
CA ILE A 360 7.73 -17.11 -1.15
C ILE A 360 6.18 -17.10 -0.98
N PRO A 361 5.54 -18.19 -0.54
CA PRO A 361 4.07 -18.26 -0.45
C PRO A 361 3.43 -17.22 0.48
N ARG A 362 4.13 -16.85 1.56
CA ARG A 362 3.67 -15.81 2.50
C ARG A 362 3.74 -14.38 1.92
N TRP A 363 4.41 -14.18 0.78
CA TRP A 363 4.51 -12.87 0.13
C TRP A 363 3.13 -12.42 -0.32
N ARG A 364 2.76 -11.19 0.04
CA ARG A 364 1.46 -10.64 -0.35
C ARG A 364 1.40 -10.52 -1.87
N ALA A 365 0.30 -11.00 -2.45
CA ALA A 365 0.07 -10.91 -3.88
C ALA A 365 -0.72 -9.65 -4.23
N SER A 366 -0.53 -9.15 -5.45
CA SER A 366 -1.30 -8.06 -6.03
C SER A 366 -2.45 -8.62 -6.86
N PRO A 367 -3.71 -8.18 -6.65
CA PRO A 367 -4.83 -8.59 -7.48
C PRO A 367 -4.67 -8.09 -8.92
N LEU A 368 -5.02 -8.94 -9.87
CA LEU A 368 -5.01 -8.64 -11.30
C LEU A 368 -6.41 -8.74 -11.88
N TYR A 369 -7.04 -9.91 -11.79
CA TYR A 369 -8.39 -10.16 -12.29
C TYR A 369 -9.30 -10.70 -11.20
N PHE A 370 -10.58 -10.34 -11.28
CA PHE A 370 -11.64 -11.06 -10.58
C PHE A 370 -12.42 -11.90 -11.58
N VAL A 371 -12.52 -13.21 -11.34
CA VAL A 371 -13.20 -14.17 -12.21
C VAL A 371 -14.46 -14.65 -11.51
N SER A 372 -15.59 -14.60 -12.21
CA SER A 372 -16.92 -14.95 -11.69
C SER A 372 -17.75 -15.68 -12.75
N PHE A 373 -18.79 -16.37 -12.34
CA PHE A 373 -19.75 -16.97 -13.25
C PHE A 373 -20.61 -15.90 -13.92
N ALA A 374 -20.81 -16.00 -15.24
CA ALA A 374 -21.58 -15.00 -15.97
C ALA A 374 -23.08 -15.03 -15.61
N ARG A 375 -23.59 -16.23 -15.31
CA ARG A 375 -24.98 -16.56 -14.99
C ARG A 375 -25.04 -17.54 -13.81
N PRO A 376 -24.91 -17.05 -12.56
CA PRO A 376 -24.87 -17.90 -11.36
C PRO A 376 -26.11 -18.81 -11.22
N GLU A 377 -27.26 -18.39 -11.72
CA GLU A 377 -28.50 -19.15 -11.74
C GLU A 377 -28.41 -20.48 -12.51
N ASN A 378 -27.49 -20.59 -13.47
CA ASN A 378 -27.30 -21.77 -14.30
C ASN A 378 -26.32 -22.78 -13.70
N LEU A 379 -25.68 -22.48 -12.56
CA LEU A 379 -24.70 -23.38 -11.93
C LEU A 379 -25.25 -24.76 -11.58
N ARG A 380 -26.56 -24.88 -11.34
CA ARG A 380 -27.22 -26.18 -11.07
C ARG A 380 -27.20 -27.15 -12.26
N LYS A 381 -26.96 -26.64 -13.48
CA LYS A 381 -26.97 -27.42 -14.72
C LYS A 381 -25.58 -27.82 -15.21
N VAL A 382 -24.54 -27.43 -14.48
CA VAL A 382 -23.15 -27.51 -14.93
C VAL A 382 -22.32 -28.26 -13.90
N SER A 383 -21.38 -29.08 -14.34
CA SER A 383 -20.49 -29.82 -13.43
C SER A 383 -19.32 -28.93 -12.99
N LEU A 384 -19.17 -28.67 -11.69
CA LEU A 384 -18.06 -27.90 -11.13
C LEU A 384 -16.87 -28.78 -10.71
N PRO A 385 -15.63 -28.24 -10.64
CA PRO A 385 -15.23 -26.88 -11.02
C PRO A 385 -15.12 -26.69 -12.54
N LEU A 386 -15.35 -25.46 -13.02
CA LEU A 386 -15.07 -25.12 -14.42
C LEU A 386 -13.56 -25.05 -14.65
N THR A 387 -13.10 -25.53 -15.80
CA THR A 387 -11.74 -25.31 -16.27
C THR A 387 -11.75 -24.13 -17.22
N VAL A 388 -11.17 -23.00 -16.81
CA VAL A 388 -11.08 -21.77 -17.60
C VAL A 388 -9.66 -21.64 -18.14
N THR A 389 -9.49 -21.67 -19.45
CA THR A 389 -8.20 -21.51 -20.11
C THR A 389 -7.97 -20.05 -20.45
N PHE A 390 -6.86 -19.49 -19.96
CA PHE A 390 -6.39 -18.15 -20.28
C PHE A 390 -5.19 -18.22 -21.20
N VAL A 391 -5.16 -17.33 -22.19
CA VAL A 391 -4.04 -17.13 -23.12
C VAL A 391 -3.59 -15.68 -23.07
N ARG A 392 -2.30 -15.45 -23.32
CA ARG A 392 -1.76 -14.09 -23.37
C ARG A 392 -2.41 -13.30 -24.50
N ALA A 393 -2.89 -12.08 -24.21
CA ALA A 393 -3.39 -11.19 -25.25
C ALA A 393 -2.21 -10.61 -26.05
N GLU A 394 -2.36 -10.49 -27.37
CA GLU A 394 -1.38 -9.75 -28.18
C GLU A 394 -1.48 -8.25 -27.86
N PRO A 395 -0.34 -7.56 -27.63
CA PRO A 395 -0.36 -6.14 -27.34
C PRO A 395 -0.90 -5.35 -28.52
N ALA A 396 -1.94 -4.54 -28.29
CA ALA A 396 -2.41 -3.58 -29.27
C ALA A 396 -1.32 -2.51 -29.54
N GLU A 397 -1.15 -2.09 -30.80
CA GLU A 397 -0.15 -1.08 -31.20
C GLU A 397 -0.22 0.16 -30.28
N GLY A 398 0.92 0.54 -29.71
CA GLY A 398 1.03 1.71 -28.82
C GLY A 398 0.66 1.49 -27.35
N ARG A 399 0.29 0.26 -26.93
CA ARG A 399 0.02 -0.11 -25.51
C ARG A 399 0.98 -1.15 -24.94
N GLU A 400 2.19 -1.24 -25.49
CA GLU A 400 3.18 -2.26 -25.12
C GLU A 400 3.42 -2.39 -23.61
N GLN A 401 3.44 -1.28 -22.86
CA GLN A 401 3.68 -1.29 -21.41
C GLN A 401 2.45 -1.61 -20.54
N GLN A 402 1.23 -1.38 -21.04
CA GLN A 402 -0.02 -1.70 -20.31
C GLN A 402 -0.55 -3.09 -20.66
N ALA A 403 -0.15 -3.65 -21.81
CA ALA A 403 -0.60 -4.96 -22.30
C ALA A 403 0.28 -6.13 -21.82
N MET A 404 1.38 -5.89 -21.08
CA MET A 404 2.30 -6.96 -20.68
C MET A 404 1.65 -8.02 -19.77
N GLU A 405 0.67 -7.59 -18.97
CA GLU A 405 -0.10 -8.37 -17.98
C GLU A 405 -1.51 -8.75 -18.48
N ASP A 406 -1.79 -8.60 -19.78
CA ASP A 406 -3.15 -8.82 -20.30
C ASP A 406 -3.37 -10.27 -20.77
N PHE A 407 -4.42 -10.90 -20.24
CA PHE A 407 -4.84 -12.26 -20.57
C PHE A 407 -6.29 -12.28 -21.01
N SER A 408 -6.60 -13.17 -21.95
CA SER A 408 -7.96 -13.38 -22.45
C SER A 408 -8.40 -14.83 -22.24
N VAL A 409 -9.69 -15.02 -21.98
CA VAL A 409 -10.28 -16.36 -21.86
C VAL A 409 -10.40 -16.96 -23.26
N ASP A 410 -9.74 -18.10 -23.47
CA ASP A 410 -9.81 -18.85 -24.72
C ASP A 410 -10.94 -19.87 -24.71
N ASP A 411 -11.05 -20.66 -23.64
CA ASP A 411 -12.05 -21.71 -23.53
C ASP A 411 -12.55 -21.91 -22.08
N VAL A 412 -13.74 -22.48 -21.94
CA VAL A 412 -14.36 -22.85 -20.66
C VAL A 412 -15.03 -24.20 -20.79
N VAL A 413 -14.58 -25.17 -20.01
CA VAL A 413 -15.10 -26.55 -19.99
C VAL A 413 -15.58 -26.90 -18.58
N ASP A 414 -16.70 -27.59 -18.47
CA ASP A 414 -17.19 -28.10 -17.18
C ASP A 414 -16.43 -29.35 -16.72
N ALA A 415 -16.66 -29.82 -15.49
CA ALA A 415 -15.99 -31.00 -14.95
C ALA A 415 -16.40 -32.32 -15.64
N GLY A 416 -17.52 -32.32 -16.38
CA GLY A 416 -17.98 -33.43 -17.22
C GLY A 416 -17.36 -33.45 -18.63
N GLY A 417 -16.61 -32.40 -19.00
CA GLY A 417 -16.01 -32.24 -20.32
C GLY A 417 -16.90 -31.50 -21.33
N GLU A 418 -18.02 -30.90 -20.91
CA GLU A 418 -18.90 -30.14 -21.78
C GLU A 418 -18.33 -28.72 -22.01
N PRO A 419 -18.12 -28.30 -23.28
CA PRO A 419 -17.67 -26.96 -23.60
C PRO A 419 -18.81 -25.95 -23.40
N LEU A 420 -18.60 -24.98 -22.51
CA LEU A 420 -19.59 -23.94 -22.19
C LEU A 420 -19.35 -22.64 -22.97
N GLY A 421 -18.16 -22.50 -23.55
CA GLY A 421 -17.71 -21.32 -24.27
C GLY A 421 -17.36 -20.13 -23.37
N ARG A 422 -16.63 -19.17 -23.93
CA ARG A 422 -16.05 -18.01 -23.21
C ARG A 422 -17.07 -17.18 -22.41
N ALA A 423 -18.32 -17.13 -22.86
CA ALA A 423 -19.39 -16.35 -22.22
C ALA A 423 -19.93 -16.98 -20.92
N ALA A 424 -19.50 -18.18 -20.55
CA ALA A 424 -19.87 -18.84 -19.30
C ALA A 424 -19.27 -18.15 -18.07
N VAL A 425 -18.14 -17.46 -18.24
CA VAL A 425 -17.46 -16.70 -17.19
C VAL A 425 -17.38 -15.22 -17.54
N LYS A 426 -17.31 -14.39 -16.50
CA LYS A 426 -16.94 -12.98 -16.59
C LYS A 426 -15.64 -12.80 -15.84
N TYR A 427 -14.69 -12.12 -16.47
CA TYR A 427 -13.49 -11.65 -15.80
C TYR A 427 -13.37 -10.14 -16.02
N ARG A 428 -12.80 -9.44 -15.05
CA ARG A 428 -12.53 -8.01 -15.14
C ARG A 428 -11.22 -7.68 -14.48
N LEU A 429 -10.48 -6.74 -15.05
CA LEU A 429 -9.32 -6.15 -14.37
C LEU A 429 -9.82 -5.55 -13.06
N GLN A 430 -9.32 -6.08 -11.96
CA GLN A 430 -9.73 -5.65 -10.64
C GLN A 430 -8.53 -5.73 -9.72
N THR A 431 -7.95 -4.57 -9.47
CA THR A 431 -6.70 -4.50 -8.73
C THR A 431 -6.93 -4.34 -7.21
N MET A 432 -8.15 -3.99 -6.78
CA MET A 432 -8.54 -3.93 -5.36
C MET A 432 -9.33 -5.18 -4.96
N GLN A 433 -8.97 -5.77 -3.82
CA GLN A 433 -9.77 -6.84 -3.23
C GLN A 433 -11.09 -6.28 -2.69
N ILE A 434 -12.14 -7.09 -2.79
CA ILE A 434 -13.44 -6.80 -2.19
C ILE A 434 -13.40 -7.30 -0.75
N GLU A 435 -13.52 -6.39 0.23
CA GLU A 435 -13.87 -6.78 1.59
C GLU A 435 -15.40 -7.00 1.65
N ASN A 436 -15.84 -8.21 2.04
CA ASN A 436 -17.23 -8.56 2.36
C ASN A 436 -18.27 -8.51 1.21
N GLN A 437 -17.98 -9.16 0.08
CA GLN A 437 -18.96 -9.58 -0.97
C GLN A 437 -19.81 -8.48 -1.66
N THR A 438 -19.68 -7.21 -1.28
CA THR A 438 -20.26 -6.08 -2.01
C THR A 438 -19.14 -5.36 -2.73
N GLU A 439 -19.38 -4.74 -3.89
CA GLU A 439 -18.41 -3.83 -4.54
C GLU A 439 -18.16 -2.59 -3.65
N ALA A 440 -17.51 -2.76 -2.51
CA ALA A 440 -17.12 -1.67 -1.66
C ALA A 440 -15.88 -1.05 -2.30
N GLY A 441 -16.10 0.05 -3.01
CA GLY A 441 -15.04 0.97 -3.39
C GLY A 441 -14.23 1.40 -2.16
N TYR A 442 -13.14 2.13 -2.41
CA TYR A 442 -12.22 2.56 -1.36
C TYR A 442 -12.94 3.25 -0.19
N TRP A 443 -12.59 2.91 1.04
CA TRP A 443 -13.35 3.29 2.24
C TRP A 443 -13.46 4.82 2.45
N LEU A 444 -12.46 5.58 2.01
CA LEU A 444 -12.52 7.05 2.03
C LEU A 444 -13.55 7.61 1.03
N ASP A 445 -13.86 6.87 -0.04
CA ASP A 445 -14.87 7.27 -1.02
C ASP A 445 -16.27 6.79 -0.60
N THR A 446 -16.37 5.55 -0.12
CA THR A 446 -17.66 4.92 0.20
C THR A 446 -18.15 5.24 1.60
N GLY A 447 -17.24 5.54 2.53
CA GLY A 447 -17.53 5.66 3.96
C GLY A 447 -17.93 4.35 4.64
N VAL A 448 -17.67 3.20 4.00
CA VAL A 448 -17.96 1.89 4.58
C VAL A 448 -16.85 1.50 5.55
N LEU A 449 -17.24 1.14 6.78
CA LEU A 449 -16.35 0.73 7.86
C LEU A 449 -16.87 -0.56 8.51
N GLN A 450 -15.96 -1.32 9.11
CA GLN A 450 -16.29 -2.49 9.91
C GLN A 450 -16.65 -2.07 11.33
N VAL A 451 -17.91 -2.29 11.70
CA VAL A 451 -18.40 -2.07 13.06
C VAL A 451 -18.43 -3.42 13.79
N LYS A 452 -17.63 -3.56 14.84
CA LYS A 452 -17.67 -4.75 15.69
C LYS A 452 -18.97 -4.73 16.51
N LEU A 453 -19.90 -5.62 16.15
CA LEU A 453 -21.06 -5.91 16.98
C LEU A 453 -20.57 -6.71 18.19
N GLY A 454 -20.73 -6.14 19.39
CA GLY A 454 -20.36 -6.76 20.67
C GLY A 454 -21.29 -7.88 21.10
#